data_AF-A0A7X4XKQ9-F1
#
_entry.id   AF-A0A7X4XKQ9-F1
#
_cell.length_a   1.000
_cell.length_b   1.000
_cell.length_c   1.000
_cell.angle_alpha   90.00
_cell.angle_beta   90.00
_cell.angle_gamma   90.00
#
_symmetry.space_group_name_H-M   'P 1'
#
loop_
_entity.id
_entity.type
_entity.pdbx_description
1 polymer ?
#
loop_
_entity_poly.entity_id
_entity_poly.type
_entity_poly.pdbx_seq_one_letter_code
_entity_poly.pdbx_strand_id
1 'polypeptide(L)'
;MTKKVPTNIITGFLGVGKTTTILNLLKHKPADEKWAVLVNEFGEIGIDGAMMSEQGAFIKEVPGGCMCCTAGVPMSVGINTLLRQKPDRLLIEPTGLGHPKQVIATLTSAQYQPYVDLKATIALVDPSHLSNDKYVTNQNFNDQLASADVIVANKVDQATPTDIEVFRTWLARQQPAKAAYQFVSQGNLPFSMLDIERNAESASSHIEAHHHHHAQLEPQFALAPGQAFLRKENRGQGYYSCGWLFGAEYLFDFDELFSMLSALTAERVKGVLNTSKGCYAFNANNGVLSVNELTLQGFESRLEVIDSQLMSWDQLESILLTLANIK
;
A
#
# COMPACT_ATOMS: atom_id res chain seq x y z
N MET A 1 17.70 -1.42 -26.42
CA MET A 1 17.12 -0.71 -25.27
C MET A 1 15.92 -1.50 -24.79
N THR A 2 15.87 -1.91 -23.52
CA THR A 2 14.68 -2.56 -22.95
C THR A 2 13.53 -1.56 -22.92
N LYS A 3 12.38 -1.92 -23.52
CA LYS A 3 11.15 -1.11 -23.48
C LYS A 3 10.78 -0.91 -22.00
N LYS A 4 10.62 0.36 -21.57
CA LYS A 4 10.14 0.67 -20.22
C LYS A 4 8.68 0.23 -20.08
N VAL A 5 8.32 -0.26 -18.91
CA VAL A 5 6.95 -0.73 -18.60
C VAL A 5 6.10 0.48 -18.19
N PRO A 6 5.04 0.83 -18.95
CA PRO A 6 4.03 1.80 -18.51
C PRO A 6 3.48 1.41 -17.15
N THR A 7 3.55 2.33 -16.18
CA THR A 7 3.17 2.08 -14.80
C THR A 7 2.21 3.14 -14.30
N ASN A 8 1.08 2.75 -13.73
CA ASN A 8 0.10 3.66 -13.13
C ASN A 8 -0.07 3.34 -11.64
N ILE A 9 -0.22 4.39 -10.84
CA ILE A 9 -0.63 4.29 -9.44
C ILE A 9 -2.12 4.59 -9.38
N ILE A 10 -2.92 3.68 -8.82
CA ILE A 10 -4.36 3.86 -8.59
C ILE A 10 -4.57 4.05 -7.09
N THR A 11 -4.76 5.30 -6.68
CA THR A 11 -4.90 5.72 -5.27
C THR A 11 -6.32 6.22 -4.98
N GLY A 12 -6.57 6.54 -3.72
CA GLY A 12 -7.85 7.05 -3.23
C GLY A 12 -8.17 6.49 -1.85
N PHE A 13 -9.09 7.16 -1.15
CA PHE A 13 -9.44 6.83 0.22
C PHE A 13 -10.03 5.41 0.34
N LEU A 14 -10.22 4.92 1.57
CA LEU A 14 -10.82 3.61 1.77
C LEU A 14 -12.24 3.55 1.19
N GLY A 15 -12.59 2.45 0.52
CA GLY A 15 -13.95 2.20 0.01
C GLY A 15 -14.33 2.95 -1.27
N VAL A 16 -13.43 3.69 -1.92
CA VAL A 16 -13.73 4.42 -3.18
C VAL A 16 -13.72 3.52 -4.44
N GLY A 17 -13.45 2.22 -4.30
CA GLY A 17 -13.49 1.24 -5.40
C GLY A 17 -12.19 1.08 -6.21
N LYS A 18 -11.01 1.20 -5.56
CA LYS A 18 -9.68 1.00 -6.18
C LYS A 18 -9.53 -0.40 -6.76
N THR A 19 -9.69 -1.42 -5.93
CA THR A 19 -9.65 -2.82 -6.31
C THR A 19 -10.66 -3.13 -7.41
N THR A 20 -11.94 -2.73 -7.26
CA THR A 20 -12.96 -2.91 -8.30
C THR A 20 -12.55 -2.30 -9.63
N THR A 21 -11.94 -1.12 -9.63
CA THR A 21 -11.43 -0.46 -10.84
C THR A 21 -10.32 -1.27 -11.49
N ILE A 22 -9.37 -1.77 -10.70
CA ILE A 22 -8.28 -2.63 -11.19
C ILE A 22 -8.82 -3.93 -11.79
N LEU A 23 -9.76 -4.59 -11.11
CA LEU A 23 -10.40 -5.80 -11.62
C LEU A 23 -11.13 -5.54 -12.95
N ASN A 24 -11.83 -4.41 -13.05
CA ASN A 24 -12.52 -4.01 -14.27
C ASN A 24 -11.53 -3.75 -15.42
N LEU A 25 -10.42 -3.06 -15.14
CA LEU A 25 -9.34 -2.84 -16.10
C LEU A 25 -8.74 -4.17 -16.59
N LEU A 26 -8.41 -5.08 -15.67
CA LEU A 26 -7.84 -6.39 -16.00
C LEU A 26 -8.78 -7.25 -16.83
N LYS A 27 -10.09 -7.18 -16.55
CA LYS A 27 -11.12 -7.93 -17.30
C LYS A 27 -11.22 -7.48 -18.76
N HIS A 28 -11.00 -6.20 -19.04
CA HIS A 28 -11.22 -5.63 -20.37
C HIS A 28 -9.92 -5.31 -21.13
N LYS A 29 -8.75 -5.56 -20.53
CA LYS A 29 -7.45 -5.25 -21.15
C LYS A 29 -7.30 -5.96 -22.51
N PRO A 30 -6.43 -5.48 -23.41
CA PRO A 30 -6.12 -6.19 -24.65
C PRO A 30 -5.70 -7.64 -24.38
N ALA A 31 -6.25 -8.58 -25.14
CA ALA A 31 -6.06 -10.01 -24.90
C ALA A 31 -4.60 -10.47 -25.09
N ASP A 32 -3.83 -9.74 -25.89
CA ASP A 32 -2.41 -9.96 -26.18
C ASP A 32 -1.47 -9.30 -25.17
N GLU A 33 -1.97 -8.44 -24.28
CA GLU A 33 -1.17 -7.78 -23.25
C GLU A 33 -1.17 -8.54 -21.92
N LYS A 34 0.00 -8.60 -21.28
CA LYS A 34 0.20 -9.14 -19.94
C LYS A 34 0.33 -8.02 -18.93
N TRP A 35 -0.66 -7.86 -18.06
CA TRP A 35 -0.63 -6.83 -17.04
C TRP A 35 -0.17 -7.41 -15.71
N ALA A 36 0.65 -6.66 -14.99
CA ALA A 36 1.04 -6.97 -13.62
C ALA A 36 0.32 -6.02 -12.67
N VAL A 37 -0.09 -6.52 -11.51
CA VAL A 37 -0.70 -5.70 -10.47
C VAL A 37 -0.02 -5.95 -9.14
N LEU A 38 0.39 -4.86 -8.50
CA LEU A 38 0.89 -4.82 -7.14
C LEU A 38 -0.18 -4.25 -6.22
N VAL A 39 -0.73 -5.06 -5.31
CA VAL A 39 -1.79 -4.64 -4.39
C VAL A 39 -1.29 -4.77 -2.95
N ASN A 40 -1.52 -3.71 -2.16
CA ASN A 40 -1.02 -3.59 -0.79
C ASN A 40 -2.11 -3.82 0.29
N GLU A 41 -3.36 -4.13 -0.09
CA GLU A 41 -4.50 -4.36 0.81
C GLU A 41 -4.98 -5.82 0.71
N PHE A 42 -5.07 -6.53 1.84
CA PHE A 42 -5.76 -7.82 1.97
C PHE A 42 -7.25 -7.55 2.20
N GLY A 43 -8.13 -8.07 1.35
CA GLY A 43 -9.57 -7.99 1.61
C GLY A 43 -10.46 -8.58 0.52
N GLU A 44 -10.23 -8.23 -0.75
CA GLU A 44 -11.06 -8.74 -1.86
C GLU A 44 -10.26 -9.62 -2.85
N ILE A 45 -9.00 -9.28 -3.16
CA ILE A 45 -8.23 -10.01 -4.19
C ILE A 45 -7.65 -11.34 -3.69
N GLY A 46 -7.47 -11.53 -2.38
CA GLY A 46 -6.84 -12.75 -1.85
C GLY A 46 -7.59 -14.06 -2.20
N ILE A 47 -8.88 -13.97 -2.53
CA ILE A 47 -9.69 -15.09 -3.03
C ILE A 47 -9.67 -15.14 -4.58
N ASP A 48 -9.60 -13.99 -5.24
CA ASP A 48 -9.65 -13.86 -6.70
C ASP A 48 -8.27 -14.01 -7.39
N GLY A 49 -7.15 -13.86 -6.68
CA GLY A 49 -5.80 -13.95 -7.25
C GLY A 49 -5.51 -15.30 -7.92
N ALA A 50 -6.12 -16.39 -7.42
CA ALA A 50 -6.06 -17.70 -8.03
C ALA A 50 -6.86 -17.79 -9.36
N MET A 51 -8.06 -17.19 -9.40
CA MET A 51 -8.93 -17.15 -10.59
C MET A 51 -8.36 -16.22 -11.69
N MET A 52 -7.58 -15.20 -11.33
CA MET A 52 -7.08 -14.20 -12.26
C MET A 52 -5.78 -14.58 -12.98
N SER A 53 -5.03 -15.56 -12.46
CA SER A 53 -3.88 -16.14 -13.16
C SER A 53 -4.26 -16.74 -14.52
N GLU A 54 -5.52 -17.19 -14.67
CA GLU A 54 -6.08 -17.72 -15.93
C GLU A 54 -6.36 -16.62 -16.98
N GLN A 55 -6.41 -15.34 -16.60
CA GLN A 55 -6.70 -14.20 -17.48
C GLN A 55 -5.44 -13.45 -17.96
N GLY A 56 -4.25 -14.01 -17.74
CA GLY A 56 -2.98 -13.43 -18.19
C GLY A 56 -2.53 -12.22 -17.38
N ALA A 57 -2.95 -12.12 -16.11
CA ALA A 57 -2.49 -11.10 -15.17
C ALA A 57 -1.58 -11.72 -14.09
N PHE A 58 -0.46 -11.05 -13.80
CA PHE A 58 0.40 -11.40 -12.67
C PHE A 58 0.06 -10.52 -11.48
N ILE A 59 -0.66 -11.06 -10.51
CA ILE A 59 -0.99 -10.35 -9.28
C ILE A 59 0.04 -10.75 -8.23
N LYS A 60 0.75 -9.77 -7.70
CA LYS A 60 1.59 -9.97 -6.52
C LYS A 60 1.06 -9.12 -5.40
N GLU A 61 0.55 -9.79 -4.38
CA GLU A 61 0.24 -9.13 -3.12
C GLU A 61 1.54 -8.87 -2.38
N VAL A 62 1.68 -7.65 -1.88
CA VAL A 62 2.70 -7.32 -0.90
C VAL A 62 2.00 -7.25 0.44
N PRO A 63 2.47 -7.98 1.47
CA PRO A 63 1.95 -7.82 2.82
C PRO A 63 2.03 -6.34 3.23
N GLY A 64 0.88 -5.67 3.30
CA GLY A 64 0.82 -4.25 3.59
C GLY A 64 1.10 -3.94 5.06
N GLY A 65 2.23 -3.28 5.31
CA GLY A 65 2.53 -2.57 6.56
C GLY A 65 2.18 -1.09 6.44
N CYS A 66 1.44 -0.56 7.41
CA CYS A 66 1.26 0.87 7.66
C CYS A 66 0.94 1.00 9.16
N MET A 67 1.84 1.55 9.99
CA MET A 67 1.67 2.98 10.32
C MET A 67 2.97 3.84 10.33
N CYS A 68 4.17 3.27 10.25
CA CYS A 68 5.36 4.07 9.95
C CYS A 68 6.49 3.20 9.36
N CYS A 69 7.09 3.65 8.25
CA CYS A 69 8.42 3.23 7.79
C CYS A 69 8.66 1.79 7.27
N THR A 70 7.72 0.84 7.29
CA THR A 70 7.99 -0.56 6.85
C THR A 70 7.55 -0.92 5.41
N ALA A 71 6.89 -0.02 4.68
CA ALA A 71 6.35 -0.33 3.34
C ALA A 71 7.39 -0.42 2.20
N GLY A 72 8.58 0.18 2.33
CA GLY A 72 9.53 0.33 1.21
C GLY A 72 10.20 -0.97 0.73
N VAL A 73 10.59 -1.86 1.65
CA VAL A 73 11.31 -3.11 1.34
C VAL A 73 10.39 -4.16 0.71
N PRO A 74 9.20 -4.46 1.28
CA PRO A 74 8.27 -5.41 0.67
C PRO A 74 7.78 -4.96 -0.71
N MET A 75 7.57 -3.65 -0.89
CA MET A 75 7.14 -3.07 -2.16
C MET A 75 8.18 -3.22 -3.26
N SER A 76 9.45 -2.88 -2.98
CA SER A 76 10.54 -3.00 -3.96
C SER A 76 10.76 -4.44 -4.41
N VAL A 77 10.65 -5.41 -3.51
CA VAL A 77 10.70 -6.85 -3.85
C VAL A 77 9.53 -7.24 -4.75
N GLY A 78 8.33 -6.74 -4.44
CA GLY A 78 7.13 -6.91 -5.25
C GLY A 78 7.31 -6.39 -6.68
N ILE A 79 7.70 -5.13 -6.82
CA ILE A 79 7.97 -4.46 -8.11
C ILE A 79 9.02 -5.26 -8.89
N ASN A 80 10.17 -5.59 -8.29
CA ASN A 80 11.22 -6.35 -8.96
C ASN A 80 10.75 -7.72 -9.45
N THR A 81 9.89 -8.39 -8.67
CA THR A 81 9.34 -9.69 -9.08
C THR A 81 8.40 -9.57 -10.26
N LEU A 82 7.53 -8.56 -10.25
CA LEU A 82 6.59 -8.31 -11.34
C LEU A 82 7.32 -7.87 -12.61
N LEU A 83 8.30 -6.96 -12.50
CA LEU A 83 9.09 -6.51 -13.66
C LEU A 83 9.87 -7.66 -14.32
N ARG A 84 10.31 -8.67 -13.56
CA ARG A 84 10.95 -9.88 -14.13
C ARG A 84 10.01 -10.70 -15.02
N GLN A 85 8.70 -10.61 -14.82
CA GLN A 85 7.70 -11.23 -15.71
C GLN A 85 7.56 -10.51 -17.06
N LYS A 86 8.24 -9.36 -17.23
CA LYS A 86 8.18 -8.51 -18.43
C LYS A 86 6.74 -8.16 -18.83
N PRO A 87 5.94 -7.57 -17.92
CA PRO A 87 4.57 -7.18 -18.23
C PRO A 87 4.53 -6.01 -19.23
N ASP A 88 3.44 -5.92 -19.98
CA ASP A 88 3.14 -4.81 -20.88
C ASP A 88 2.66 -3.57 -20.11
N ARG A 89 2.11 -3.75 -18.90
CA ARG A 89 1.72 -2.68 -17.99
C ARG A 89 1.82 -3.13 -16.53
N LEU A 90 2.16 -2.20 -15.64
CA LEU A 90 2.15 -2.40 -14.20
C LEU A 90 1.13 -1.45 -13.54
N LEU A 91 0.18 -2.00 -12.79
CA LEU A 91 -0.73 -1.24 -11.94
C LEU A 91 -0.30 -1.38 -10.49
N ILE A 92 -0.32 -0.29 -9.73
CA ILE A 92 0.04 -0.29 -8.32
C ILE A 92 -1.09 0.31 -7.51
N GLU A 93 -1.64 -0.47 -6.58
CA GLU A 93 -2.59 -0.02 -5.57
C GLU A 93 -1.86 0.15 -4.22
N PRO A 94 -1.53 1.38 -3.80
CA PRO A 94 -1.11 1.62 -2.43
C PRO A 94 -2.28 1.36 -1.47
N THR A 95 -1.97 1.13 -0.19
CA THR A 95 -2.99 0.98 0.86
C THR A 95 -3.95 2.17 0.86
N GLY A 96 -5.19 1.99 1.34
CA GLY A 96 -6.15 3.10 1.49
C GLY A 96 -5.65 4.26 2.37
N LEU A 97 -4.61 4.02 3.18
CA LEU A 97 -3.87 4.99 4.00
C LEU A 97 -2.44 5.26 3.50
N GLY A 98 -2.05 4.67 2.38
CA GLY A 98 -0.70 4.73 1.86
C GLY A 98 -0.32 6.15 1.42
N HIS A 99 0.98 6.38 1.28
CA HIS A 99 1.54 7.63 0.78
C HIS A 99 1.95 7.48 -0.69
N PRO A 100 1.11 7.87 -1.68
CA PRO A 100 1.47 7.85 -3.10
C PRO A 100 2.81 8.54 -3.38
N LYS A 101 3.16 9.58 -2.62
CA LYS A 101 4.45 10.27 -2.70
C LYS A 101 5.65 9.30 -2.59
N GLN A 102 5.62 8.34 -1.67
CA GLN A 102 6.71 7.37 -1.48
C GLN A 102 6.78 6.37 -2.63
N VAL A 103 5.62 5.94 -3.13
CA VAL A 103 5.53 5.05 -4.30
C VAL A 103 6.09 5.75 -5.53
N ILE A 104 5.68 6.98 -5.78
CA ILE A 104 6.19 7.83 -6.87
C ILE A 104 7.70 7.96 -6.73
N ALA A 105 8.21 8.37 -5.56
CA ALA A 105 9.64 8.54 -5.33
C ALA A 105 10.45 7.26 -5.62
N THR A 106 9.92 6.10 -5.22
CA THR A 106 10.52 4.79 -5.52
C THR A 106 10.58 4.56 -7.03
N LEU A 107 9.45 4.68 -7.73
CA LEU A 107 9.35 4.40 -9.16
C LEU A 107 10.14 5.40 -10.03
N THR A 108 10.34 6.63 -9.54
CA THR A 108 11.17 7.65 -10.21
C THR A 108 12.64 7.60 -9.83
N SER A 109 13.04 6.73 -8.89
CA SER A 109 14.44 6.62 -8.46
C SER A 109 15.34 6.09 -9.59
N ALA A 110 16.64 6.36 -9.50
CA ALA A 110 17.64 5.89 -10.47
C ALA A 110 17.63 4.36 -10.67
N GLN A 111 17.18 3.61 -9.66
CA GLN A 111 17.04 2.15 -9.74
C GLN A 111 15.95 1.72 -10.74
N TYR A 112 14.80 2.39 -10.75
CA TYR A 112 13.63 1.98 -11.55
C TYR A 112 13.44 2.78 -12.82
N GLN A 113 13.99 3.99 -12.90
CA GLN A 113 13.88 4.87 -14.08
C GLN A 113 14.29 4.22 -15.42
N PRO A 114 15.25 3.27 -15.47
CA PRO A 114 15.55 2.52 -16.71
C PRO A 114 14.50 1.48 -17.13
N TYR A 115 13.63 1.05 -16.22
CA TYR A 115 12.70 -0.07 -16.41
C TYR A 115 11.22 0.34 -16.38
N VAL A 116 10.91 1.43 -15.70
CA VAL A 116 9.55 1.92 -15.46
C VAL A 116 9.33 3.23 -16.22
N ASP A 117 8.20 3.31 -16.91
CA ASP A 117 7.64 4.54 -17.47
C ASP A 117 6.44 4.95 -16.61
N LEU A 118 6.68 5.77 -15.59
CA LEU A 118 5.63 6.18 -14.65
C LEU A 118 4.68 7.19 -15.32
N LYS A 119 3.47 6.72 -15.62
CA LYS A 119 2.35 7.51 -16.14
C LYS A 119 1.63 8.25 -15.01
N ALA A 120 0.57 8.97 -15.37
CA ALA A 120 -0.27 9.70 -14.43
C ALA A 120 -0.70 8.85 -13.23
N THR A 121 -0.61 9.45 -12.04
CA THR A 121 -1.22 8.93 -10.82
C THR A 121 -2.72 9.25 -10.84
N ILE A 122 -3.54 8.22 -10.67
CA ILE A 122 -5.00 8.30 -10.76
C ILE A 122 -5.59 8.19 -9.37
N ALA A 123 -6.29 9.23 -8.90
CA ALA A 123 -7.02 9.20 -7.64
C ALA A 123 -8.52 8.99 -7.88
N LEU A 124 -9.06 7.94 -7.28
CA LEU A 124 -10.49 7.71 -7.20
C LEU A 124 -11.10 8.49 -6.03
N VAL A 125 -12.23 9.13 -6.29
CA VAL A 125 -13.02 9.90 -5.32
C VAL A 125 -14.47 9.48 -5.43
N ASP A 126 -15.12 9.26 -4.30
CA ASP A 126 -16.57 9.08 -4.23
C ASP A 126 -17.23 10.45 -4.02
N PRO A 127 -18.03 10.97 -4.99
CA PRO A 127 -18.64 12.29 -4.87
C PRO A 127 -19.51 12.46 -3.63
N SER A 128 -20.17 11.39 -3.16
CA SER A 128 -21.08 11.43 -2.01
C SER A 128 -20.37 11.81 -0.70
N HIS A 129 -19.06 11.61 -0.62
CA HIS A 129 -18.28 11.91 0.57
C HIS A 129 -17.82 13.37 0.63
N LEU A 130 -17.86 14.12 -0.47
CA LEU A 130 -17.33 15.49 -0.51
C LEU A 130 -18.17 16.51 0.28
N SER A 131 -19.42 16.18 0.58
CA SER A 131 -20.29 16.98 1.45
C SER A 131 -19.97 16.81 2.94
N ASN A 132 -19.08 15.87 3.30
CA ASN A 132 -18.70 15.61 4.69
C ASN A 132 -17.39 16.32 5.05
N ASP A 133 -17.46 17.30 5.94
CA ASP A 133 -16.30 18.08 6.39
C ASP A 133 -15.16 17.22 6.94
N LYS A 134 -15.47 16.12 7.65
CA LYS A 134 -14.44 15.22 8.18
C LYS A 134 -13.65 14.52 7.06
N TYR A 135 -14.28 14.33 5.91
CA TYR A 135 -13.65 13.70 4.76
C TYR A 135 -12.74 14.69 4.03
N VAL A 136 -13.23 15.88 3.71
CA VAL A 136 -12.45 16.90 2.98
C VAL A 136 -11.33 17.53 3.82
N THR A 137 -11.45 17.55 5.14
CA THR A 137 -10.39 18.01 6.05
C THR A 137 -9.38 16.90 6.40
N ASN A 138 -9.62 15.66 5.97
CA ASN A 138 -8.73 14.55 6.26
C ASN A 138 -7.39 14.70 5.53
N GLN A 139 -6.28 14.68 6.28
CA GLN A 139 -4.95 14.86 5.73
C GLN A 139 -4.58 13.78 4.71
N ASN A 140 -4.93 12.51 4.95
CA ASN A 140 -4.61 11.41 4.03
C ASN A 140 -5.35 11.54 2.70
N PHE A 141 -6.63 11.93 2.76
CA PHE A 141 -7.40 12.25 1.56
C PHE A 141 -6.71 13.35 0.74
N ASN A 142 -6.34 14.45 1.39
CA ASN A 142 -5.69 15.57 0.73
C ASN A 142 -4.28 15.21 0.17
N ASP A 143 -3.48 14.43 0.89
CA ASP A 143 -2.16 13.98 0.43
C ASP A 143 -2.24 13.04 -0.78
N GLN A 144 -3.23 12.15 -0.83
CA GLN A 144 -3.47 11.28 -1.97
C GLN A 144 -3.81 12.08 -3.22
N LEU A 145 -4.64 13.11 -3.06
CA LEU A 145 -5.05 13.99 -4.16
C LEU A 145 -3.97 14.95 -4.61
N ALA A 146 -3.17 15.48 -3.68
CA ALA A 146 -2.02 16.31 -4.01
C ALA A 146 -1.03 15.58 -4.92
N SER A 147 -0.94 14.25 -4.77
CA SER A 147 -0.06 13.39 -5.56
C SER A 147 -0.68 12.92 -6.88
N ALA A 148 -1.97 13.20 -7.12
CA ALA A 148 -2.68 12.73 -8.30
C ALA A 148 -2.57 13.71 -9.47
N ASP A 149 -2.37 13.16 -10.66
CA ASP A 149 -2.44 13.88 -11.93
C ASP A 149 -3.85 13.84 -12.51
N VAL A 150 -4.57 12.74 -12.28
CA VAL A 150 -5.93 12.48 -12.80
C VAL A 150 -6.87 12.20 -11.63
N ILE A 151 -8.05 12.82 -11.65
CA ILE A 151 -9.11 12.55 -10.65
C ILE A 151 -10.28 11.84 -11.32
N VAL A 152 -10.69 10.72 -10.73
CA VAL A 152 -11.82 9.93 -11.20
C VAL A 152 -12.93 9.95 -10.15
N ALA A 153 -14.06 10.56 -10.47
CA ALA A 153 -15.29 10.41 -9.70
C ALA A 153 -15.87 9.02 -9.96
N ASN A 154 -15.74 8.11 -8.99
CA ASN A 154 -16.30 6.76 -9.06
C ASN A 154 -17.65 6.68 -8.34
N LYS A 155 -18.41 5.61 -8.60
CA LYS A 155 -19.76 5.36 -8.05
C LYS A 155 -20.77 6.44 -8.38
N VAL A 156 -20.67 7.04 -9.57
CA VAL A 156 -21.60 8.10 -10.00
C VAL A 156 -23.04 7.58 -10.18
N ASP A 157 -23.21 6.26 -10.26
CA ASP A 157 -24.50 5.56 -10.22
C ASP A 157 -25.21 5.66 -8.85
N GLN A 158 -24.46 5.97 -7.78
CA GLN A 158 -24.96 6.12 -6.41
C GLN A 158 -24.95 7.58 -5.95
N ALA A 159 -24.36 8.49 -6.74
CA ALA A 159 -24.26 9.90 -6.42
C ALA A 159 -25.55 10.66 -6.81
N THR A 160 -25.96 11.60 -5.98
CA THR A 160 -27.05 12.52 -6.34
C THR A 160 -26.55 13.62 -7.28
N PRO A 161 -27.45 14.31 -8.02
CA PRO A 161 -27.06 15.48 -8.82
C PRO A 161 -26.33 16.55 -8.00
N THR A 162 -26.70 16.71 -6.72
CA THR A 162 -26.03 17.63 -5.79
C THR A 162 -24.59 17.21 -5.51
N ASP A 163 -24.34 15.92 -5.28
CA ASP A 163 -22.97 15.40 -5.05
C ASP A 163 -22.06 15.65 -6.26
N ILE A 164 -22.60 15.49 -7.48
CA ILE A 164 -21.87 15.75 -8.72
C ILE A 164 -21.51 17.24 -8.83
N GLU A 165 -22.42 18.15 -8.46
CA GLU A 165 -22.14 19.58 -8.50
C GLU A 165 -21.11 20.01 -7.44
N VAL A 166 -21.21 19.44 -6.23
CA VAL A 166 -20.20 19.60 -5.17
C VAL A 166 -18.84 19.11 -5.66
N PHE A 167 -18.79 17.93 -6.31
CA PHE A 167 -17.56 17.40 -6.89
C PHE A 167 -16.96 18.32 -7.95
N ARG A 168 -17.77 18.86 -8.88
CA ARG A 168 -17.29 19.79 -9.91
C ARG A 168 -16.72 21.07 -9.31
N THR A 169 -17.43 21.65 -8.34
CA THR A 169 -16.97 22.84 -7.62
C THR A 169 -15.68 22.57 -6.86
N TRP A 170 -15.59 21.43 -6.20
CA TRP A 170 -14.40 21.00 -5.47
C TRP A 170 -13.21 20.73 -6.41
N LEU A 171 -13.44 20.09 -7.55
CA LEU A 171 -12.42 19.80 -8.56
C LEU A 171 -11.83 21.09 -9.15
N ALA A 172 -12.67 22.08 -9.44
CA ALA A 172 -12.25 23.38 -9.97
C ALA A 172 -11.34 24.16 -9.01
N ARG A 173 -11.37 23.84 -7.71
CA ARG A 173 -10.53 24.46 -6.68
C ARG A 173 -9.20 23.73 -6.46
N GLN A 174 -8.98 22.59 -7.10
CA GLN A 174 -7.75 21.82 -6.91
C GLN A 174 -6.54 22.55 -7.48
N GLN A 175 -5.47 22.59 -6.69
CA GLN A 175 -4.19 23.18 -7.05
C GLN A 175 -3.05 22.18 -6.77
N PRO A 176 -2.15 21.92 -7.75
CA PRO A 176 -2.23 22.37 -9.14
C PRO A 176 -3.41 21.74 -9.88
N ALA A 177 -3.80 22.35 -11.00
CA ALA A 177 -4.85 21.83 -11.86
C ALA A 177 -4.51 20.40 -12.32
N LYS A 178 -5.52 19.54 -12.32
CA LYS A 178 -5.38 18.12 -12.70
C LYS A 178 -5.37 17.99 -14.22
N ALA A 179 -4.54 17.08 -14.72
CA ALA A 179 -4.35 16.84 -16.15
C ALA A 179 -5.63 16.36 -16.83
N ALA A 180 -6.42 15.54 -16.13
CA ALA A 180 -7.73 15.11 -16.59
C ALA A 180 -8.63 14.75 -15.41
N TYR A 181 -9.93 14.60 -15.70
CA TYR A 181 -10.87 13.98 -14.80
C TYR A 181 -11.89 13.12 -15.56
N GLN A 182 -12.51 12.16 -14.87
CA GLN A 182 -13.54 11.31 -15.45
C GLN A 182 -14.62 10.95 -14.43
N PHE A 183 -15.86 10.83 -14.89
CA PHE A 183 -16.96 10.24 -14.13
C PHE A 183 -17.13 8.78 -14.56
N VAL A 184 -17.11 7.85 -13.60
CA VAL A 184 -17.22 6.41 -13.86
C VAL A 184 -18.14 5.74 -12.84
N SER A 185 -18.76 4.65 -13.28
CA SER A 185 -19.55 3.75 -12.45
C SER A 185 -18.86 2.40 -12.37
N GLN A 186 -18.96 1.73 -11.21
CA GLN A 186 -18.45 0.38 -11.01
C GLN A 186 -16.98 0.19 -11.43
N GLY A 187 -16.15 1.23 -11.25
CA GLY A 187 -14.74 1.22 -11.62
C GLY A 187 -14.46 1.08 -13.13
N ASN A 188 -15.44 1.37 -14.00
CA ASN A 188 -15.27 1.30 -15.45
C ASN A 188 -14.43 2.49 -15.97
N LEU A 189 -13.12 2.43 -15.74
CA LEU A 189 -12.17 3.45 -16.14
C LEU A 189 -11.70 3.24 -17.59
N PRO A 190 -11.84 4.24 -18.49
CA PRO A 190 -11.31 4.13 -19.84
C PRO A 190 -9.79 3.98 -19.86
N PHE A 191 -9.26 3.10 -20.71
CA PHE A 191 -7.81 2.88 -20.83
C PHE A 191 -7.02 4.13 -21.22
N SER A 192 -7.63 5.05 -21.96
CA SER A 192 -7.00 6.33 -22.31
C SER A 192 -6.56 7.14 -21.08
N MET A 193 -7.19 6.92 -19.92
CA MET A 193 -6.78 7.57 -18.66
C MET A 193 -5.46 7.03 -18.13
N LEU A 194 -5.09 5.79 -18.49
CA LEU A 194 -3.83 5.16 -18.09
C LEU A 194 -2.63 5.65 -18.93
N ASP A 195 -2.89 6.23 -20.10
CA ASP A 195 -1.86 6.70 -21.04
C ASP A 195 -1.51 8.18 -20.88
N ILE A 196 -2.18 8.88 -19.96
CA ILE A 196 -1.87 10.26 -19.62
C ILE A 196 -0.48 10.32 -19.00
N GLU A 197 0.36 11.22 -19.53
CA GLU A 197 1.69 11.46 -18.98
C GLU A 197 1.60 12.16 -17.61
N ARG A 198 2.52 11.82 -16.71
CA ARG A 198 2.62 12.47 -15.41
C ARG A 198 2.99 13.95 -15.60
N ASN A 199 2.33 14.84 -14.86
CA ASN A 199 2.71 16.24 -14.88
C ASN A 199 3.94 16.46 -13.98
N ALA A 200 5.07 16.82 -14.58
CA ALA A 200 6.31 17.14 -13.89
C ALA A 200 6.26 18.48 -13.11
N GLU A 201 5.16 19.23 -13.17
CA GLU A 201 4.88 20.41 -12.32
C GLU A 201 3.80 20.12 -11.26
N SER A 202 3.26 18.89 -11.21
CA SER A 202 2.41 18.50 -10.08
C SER A 202 3.24 18.61 -8.80
N ALA A 203 2.66 19.02 -7.67
CA ALA A 203 3.36 19.19 -6.38
C ALA A 203 4.15 17.94 -5.88
N SER A 204 4.06 16.82 -6.60
CA SER A 204 4.87 15.62 -6.45
C SER A 204 6.26 15.67 -7.13
N SER A 205 6.57 16.70 -7.93
CA SER A 205 7.86 16.89 -8.61
C SER A 205 8.80 17.85 -7.88
N HIS A 206 8.25 18.74 -7.05
CA HIS A 206 8.99 19.49 -6.04
C HIS A 206 9.34 18.59 -4.85
N ILE A 207 9.97 17.45 -5.14
CA ILE A 207 11.01 16.97 -4.26
C ILE A 207 12.14 17.95 -4.55
N GLU A 208 12.20 19.06 -3.80
CA GLU A 208 13.40 19.89 -3.81
C GLU A 208 14.58 18.93 -3.78
N ALA A 209 15.49 19.13 -4.73
CA ALA A 209 16.83 18.61 -4.65
C ALA A 209 17.48 19.25 -3.42
N HIS A 210 17.05 18.84 -2.22
CA HIS A 210 17.88 18.89 -1.05
C HIS A 210 19.06 18.00 -1.41
N HIS A 211 20.12 18.66 -1.85
CA HIS A 211 21.49 18.26 -1.61
C HIS A 211 21.56 17.18 -0.55
N HIS A 212 22.19 16.06 -0.94
CA HIS A 212 22.53 14.85 -0.19
C HIS A 212 22.98 15.03 1.28
N HIS A 213 22.16 15.62 2.14
CA HIS A 213 22.45 15.88 3.55
C HIS A 213 21.31 15.46 4.50
N HIS A 214 20.20 14.91 3.99
CA HIS A 214 19.19 14.23 4.82
C HIS A 214 19.28 12.70 4.77
N ALA A 215 20.47 12.15 4.56
CA ALA A 215 20.77 10.78 4.96
C ALA A 215 20.94 10.61 6.49
N GLN A 216 20.63 11.64 7.30
CA GLN A 216 20.92 11.63 8.74
C GLN A 216 19.76 11.91 9.70
N LEU A 217 18.52 12.19 9.28
CA LEU A 217 17.41 12.41 10.24
C LEU A 217 16.03 11.93 9.75
N GLU A 218 15.96 10.80 9.03
CA GLU A 218 14.78 9.94 9.12
C GLU A 218 15.14 8.78 10.03
N PRO A 219 14.38 8.46 11.10
CA PRO A 219 14.65 7.27 11.86
C PRO A 219 14.31 6.10 10.95
N GLN A 220 15.32 5.54 10.30
CA GLN A 220 15.25 4.23 9.68
C GLN A 220 14.69 3.30 10.75
N PHE A 221 13.51 2.72 10.50
CA PHE A 221 13.04 1.59 11.29
C PHE A 221 13.84 0.36 10.84
N ALA A 222 15.12 0.42 11.19
CA ALA A 222 16.18 -0.52 10.88
C ALA A 222 16.96 -0.73 12.17
N LEU A 223 17.43 -1.96 12.37
CA LEU A 223 18.22 -2.26 13.55
C LEU A 223 19.59 -1.60 13.41
N ALA A 224 20.04 -0.95 14.49
CA ALA A 224 21.45 -0.57 14.56
C ALA A 224 22.31 -1.85 14.54
N PRO A 225 23.57 -1.80 14.05
CA PRO A 225 24.45 -2.96 14.09
C PRO A 225 24.56 -3.55 15.51
N GLY A 226 24.23 -4.83 15.66
CA GLY A 226 24.25 -5.54 16.94
C GLY A 226 23.00 -5.37 17.81
N GLN A 227 21.98 -4.64 17.34
CA GLN A 227 20.69 -4.53 18.02
C GLN A 227 19.80 -5.73 17.65
N ALA A 228 19.37 -6.50 18.64
CA ALA A 228 18.54 -7.69 18.41
C ALA A 228 17.13 -7.35 17.93
N PHE A 229 16.53 -6.31 18.53
CA PHE A 229 15.19 -5.87 18.18
C PHE A 229 14.99 -4.37 18.44
N LEU A 230 13.96 -3.79 17.81
CA LEU A 230 13.53 -2.41 17.98
C LEU A 230 12.01 -2.37 18.16
N ARG A 231 11.56 -1.72 19.24
CA ARG A 231 10.14 -1.40 19.48
C ARG A 231 9.85 0.04 19.11
N LYS A 232 8.67 0.30 18.53
CA LYS A 232 8.14 1.65 18.32
C LYS A 232 6.65 1.71 18.55
N GLU A 233 6.24 2.69 19.33
CA GLU A 233 4.85 2.95 19.68
C GLU A 233 4.35 4.17 18.91
N ASN A 234 3.06 4.15 18.56
CA ASN A 234 2.41 5.27 17.90
C ASN A 234 0.96 5.40 18.39
N ARG A 235 0.42 6.61 18.29
CA ARG A 235 -0.95 6.95 18.67
C ARG A 235 -1.51 7.95 17.68
N GLY A 236 -2.69 7.66 17.13
CA GLY A 236 -3.34 8.55 16.18
C GLY A 236 -4.75 8.08 15.84
N GLN A 237 -5.62 9.02 15.45
CA GLN A 237 -6.97 8.72 14.94
C GLN A 237 -7.85 7.86 15.88
N GLY A 238 -7.60 7.90 17.19
CA GLY A 238 -8.33 7.12 18.19
C GLY A 238 -7.74 5.72 18.49
N TYR A 239 -6.61 5.37 17.88
CA TYR A 239 -5.96 4.07 18.03
C TYR A 239 -4.57 4.17 18.67
N TYR A 240 -4.16 3.07 19.29
CA TYR A 240 -2.81 2.80 19.78
C TYR A 240 -2.20 1.70 18.93
N SER A 241 -0.93 1.84 18.58
CA SER A 241 -0.20 0.81 17.85
C SER A 241 1.19 0.60 18.41
N CYS A 242 1.65 -0.64 18.41
CA CYS A 242 3.02 -0.99 18.76
C CYS A 242 3.61 -1.92 17.70
N GLY A 243 4.81 -1.58 17.23
CA GLY A 243 5.55 -2.35 16.23
C GLY A 243 6.88 -2.85 16.78
N TRP A 244 7.22 -4.07 16.42
CA TRP A 244 8.50 -4.72 16.70
C TRP A 244 9.22 -5.08 15.40
N LEU A 245 10.52 -4.88 15.40
CA LEU A 245 11.46 -5.34 14.37
C LEU A 245 12.49 -6.23 15.06
N PHE A 246 12.74 -7.42 14.53
CA PHE A 246 13.75 -8.36 15.02
C PHE A 246 14.74 -8.69 13.91
N GLY A 247 16.00 -8.92 14.27
CA GLY A 247 17.05 -9.31 13.33
C GLY A 247 16.66 -10.53 12.51
N ALA A 248 17.17 -10.60 11.27
CA ALA A 248 16.87 -11.70 10.36
C ALA A 248 17.37 -13.07 10.88
N GLU A 249 18.33 -13.05 11.81
CA GLU A 249 18.91 -14.20 12.49
C GLU A 249 18.01 -14.84 13.55
N TYR A 250 16.97 -14.13 14.02
CA TYR A 250 16.08 -14.63 15.06
C TYR A 250 14.90 -15.40 14.46
N LEU A 251 14.68 -16.60 14.98
CA LEU A 251 13.59 -17.49 14.58
C LEU A 251 12.60 -17.64 15.73
N PHE A 252 11.33 -17.45 15.41
CA PHE A 252 10.22 -17.66 16.34
C PHE A 252 9.77 -19.12 16.30
N ASP A 253 9.41 -19.70 17.44
CA ASP A 253 8.68 -20.97 17.43
C ASP A 253 7.31 -20.76 16.78
N PHE A 254 7.03 -21.48 15.68
CA PHE A 254 5.80 -21.28 14.91
C PHE A 254 4.54 -21.61 15.72
N ASP A 255 4.54 -22.72 16.47
CA ASP A 255 3.33 -23.20 17.13
C ASP A 255 2.99 -22.33 18.33
N GLU A 256 4.00 -21.93 19.10
CA GLU A 256 3.83 -21.00 20.23
C GLU A 256 3.45 -19.59 19.75
N LEU A 257 4.07 -19.09 18.67
CA LEU A 257 3.72 -17.81 18.04
C LEU A 257 2.26 -17.84 17.52
N PHE A 258 1.87 -18.89 16.82
CA PHE A 258 0.51 -19.07 16.31
C PHE A 258 -0.51 -19.06 17.46
N SER A 259 -0.23 -19.80 18.54
CA SER A 259 -1.11 -19.86 19.72
C SER A 259 -1.23 -18.50 20.39
N MET A 260 -0.12 -17.77 20.56
CA MET A 260 -0.11 -16.43 21.15
C MET A 260 -0.93 -15.45 20.30
N LEU A 261 -0.67 -15.41 18.99
CA LEU A 261 -1.38 -14.51 18.07
C LEU A 261 -2.88 -14.83 17.95
N SER A 262 -3.25 -16.11 18.06
CA SER A 262 -4.65 -16.54 18.06
C SER A 262 -5.40 -16.13 19.34
N ALA A 263 -4.68 -15.98 20.46
CA ALA A 263 -5.24 -15.58 21.75
C ALA A 263 -5.29 -14.05 21.94
N LEU A 264 -4.63 -13.28 21.07
CA LEU A 264 -4.66 -11.82 21.13
C LEU A 264 -6.06 -11.29 20.77
N THR A 265 -6.61 -10.44 21.65
CA THR A 265 -7.89 -9.76 21.42
C THR A 265 -7.74 -8.44 20.68
N ALA A 266 -6.56 -8.16 20.13
CA ALA A 266 -6.29 -6.92 19.42
C ALA A 266 -7.20 -6.78 18.19
N GLU A 267 -7.69 -5.58 17.93
CA GLU A 267 -8.48 -5.29 16.72
C GLU A 267 -7.72 -5.69 15.45
N ARG A 268 -6.40 -5.47 15.42
CA ARG A 268 -5.56 -5.83 14.28
C ARG A 268 -4.16 -6.25 14.69
N VAL A 269 -3.70 -7.35 14.10
CA VAL A 269 -2.30 -7.79 14.19
C VAL A 269 -1.79 -8.07 12.79
N LYS A 270 -0.58 -7.62 12.48
CA LYS A 270 0.10 -7.93 11.23
C LYS A 270 1.55 -8.24 11.49
N GLY A 271 2.06 -9.35 10.97
CA GLY A 271 3.47 -9.64 11.06
C GLY A 271 3.98 -10.48 9.90
N VAL A 272 5.26 -10.32 9.60
CA VAL A 272 6.04 -11.24 8.76
C VAL A 272 7.18 -11.71 9.62
N LEU A 273 7.15 -12.97 10.03
CA LEU A 273 8.12 -13.51 10.98
C LEU A 273 8.85 -14.72 10.38
N ASN A 274 10.15 -14.76 10.60
CA ASN A 274 10.94 -15.96 10.38
C ASN A 274 10.66 -16.92 11.52
N THR A 275 10.23 -18.13 11.20
CA THR A 275 9.85 -19.13 12.19
C THR A 275 10.64 -20.41 12.01
N SER A 276 10.55 -21.31 12.99
CA SER A 276 11.09 -22.68 12.91
C SER A 276 10.56 -23.49 11.72
N LYS A 277 9.45 -23.08 11.10
CA LYS A 277 8.82 -23.76 9.94
C LYS A 277 8.94 -22.97 8.63
N GLY A 278 9.70 -21.89 8.58
CA GLY A 278 9.81 -21.00 7.42
C GLY A 278 9.36 -19.57 7.71
N CYS A 279 9.27 -18.73 6.68
CA CYS A 279 8.81 -17.35 6.82
C CYS A 279 7.30 -17.30 6.64
N TYR A 280 6.56 -16.68 7.57
CA TYR A 280 5.10 -16.61 7.51
C TYR A 280 4.60 -15.18 7.69
N ALA A 281 3.56 -14.84 6.91
CA ALA A 281 2.72 -13.70 7.18
C ALA A 281 1.58 -14.10 8.11
N PHE A 282 1.48 -13.40 9.24
CA PHE A 282 0.37 -13.49 10.19
C PHE A 282 -0.49 -12.24 10.07
N ASN A 283 -1.80 -12.41 9.97
CA ASN A 283 -2.74 -11.31 9.92
C ASN A 283 -3.99 -11.66 10.73
N ALA A 284 -4.19 -10.95 11.84
CA ALA A 284 -5.39 -11.04 12.66
C ALA A 284 -6.24 -9.78 12.51
N ASN A 285 -7.55 -9.96 12.36
CA ASN A 285 -8.51 -8.86 12.36
C ASN A 285 -9.76 -9.30 13.13
N ASN A 286 -10.15 -8.56 14.17
CA ASN A 286 -11.30 -8.87 15.02
C ASN A 286 -11.34 -10.33 15.50
N GLY A 287 -10.19 -10.86 15.94
CA GLY A 287 -10.07 -12.24 16.46
C GLY A 287 -9.97 -13.35 15.42
N VAL A 288 -10.00 -13.04 14.12
CA VAL A 288 -9.77 -14.03 13.05
C VAL A 288 -8.31 -13.97 12.60
N LEU A 289 -7.53 -15.00 12.90
CA LEU A 289 -6.14 -15.14 12.46
C LEU A 289 -6.06 -15.88 11.11
N SER A 290 -5.33 -15.29 10.17
CA SER A 290 -4.92 -15.89 8.90
C SER A 290 -3.41 -15.99 8.83
N VAL A 291 -2.90 -17.08 8.23
CA VAL A 291 -1.47 -17.39 8.16
C VAL A 291 -1.12 -17.88 6.77
N ASN A 292 -0.10 -17.27 6.16
CA ASN A 292 0.37 -17.61 4.82
C ASN A 292 1.88 -17.81 4.82
N GLU A 293 2.35 -18.89 4.20
CA GLU A 293 3.78 -19.13 4.01
C GLU A 293 4.36 -18.21 2.93
N LEU A 294 5.56 -17.70 3.15
CA LEU A 294 6.29 -16.81 2.25
C LEU A 294 7.65 -17.40 1.86
N THR A 295 8.02 -17.24 0.60
CA THR A 295 9.36 -17.62 0.10
C THR A 295 10.34 -16.44 0.23
N LEU A 296 10.58 -15.98 1.45
CA LEU A 296 11.55 -14.90 1.77
C LEU A 296 12.76 -15.46 2.53
N GLN A 297 13.95 -14.89 2.28
CA GLN A 297 15.19 -15.23 2.98
C GLN A 297 15.93 -13.96 3.38
N GLY A 298 16.59 -13.98 4.55
CA GLY A 298 17.41 -12.86 5.04
C GLY A 298 16.63 -11.58 5.35
N PHE A 299 15.32 -11.69 5.60
CA PHE A 299 14.45 -10.57 5.95
C PHE A 299 14.32 -10.45 7.47
N GLU A 300 14.29 -9.22 8.00
CA GLU A 300 14.06 -8.94 9.42
C GLU A 300 12.61 -9.24 9.82
N SER A 301 12.37 -9.98 10.90
CA SER A 301 11.00 -10.26 11.36
C SER A 301 10.33 -8.99 11.85
N ARG A 302 9.06 -8.79 11.50
CA ARG A 302 8.27 -7.59 11.83
C ARG A 302 6.91 -7.99 12.37
N LEU A 303 6.44 -7.30 13.39
CA LEU A 303 5.08 -7.45 13.95
C LEU A 303 4.54 -6.09 14.33
N GLU A 304 3.27 -5.82 14.04
CA GLU A 304 2.53 -4.62 14.43
C GLU A 304 1.19 -5.03 15.01
N VAL A 305 0.85 -4.47 16.17
CA VAL A 305 -0.43 -4.64 16.84
C VAL A 305 -1.11 -3.29 16.97
N ILE A 306 -2.40 -3.22 16.63
CA ILE A 306 -3.21 -2.01 16.68
C ILE A 306 -4.50 -2.32 17.43
N ASP A 307 -4.87 -1.42 18.35
CA ASP A 307 -6.10 -1.52 19.12
C ASP A 307 -6.65 -0.13 19.46
N SER A 308 -7.96 -0.01 19.70
CA SER A 308 -8.57 1.24 20.17
C SER A 308 -8.29 1.50 21.65
N GLN A 309 -7.88 0.47 22.40
CA GLN A 309 -7.46 0.54 23.79
C GLN A 309 -5.94 0.34 23.92
N LEU A 310 -5.35 0.96 24.94
CA LEU A 310 -3.94 0.75 25.22
C LEU A 310 -3.73 -0.66 25.78
N MET A 311 -2.92 -1.47 25.10
CA MET A 311 -2.54 -2.81 25.57
C MET A 311 -1.20 -2.76 26.33
N SER A 312 -0.88 -3.85 27.04
CA SER A 312 0.40 -3.98 27.73
C SER A 312 1.51 -4.39 26.75
N TRP A 313 2.15 -3.40 26.12
CA TRP A 313 3.22 -3.64 25.15
C TRP A 313 4.43 -4.36 25.75
N ASP A 314 4.77 -4.08 27.01
CA ASP A 314 5.91 -4.73 27.68
C ASP A 314 5.67 -6.24 27.92
N GLN A 315 4.43 -6.63 28.23
CA GLN A 315 4.06 -8.04 28.36
C GLN A 315 4.16 -8.76 27.02
N LEU A 316 3.62 -8.15 25.96
CA LEU A 316 3.67 -8.72 24.62
C LEU A 316 5.12 -8.82 24.11
N GLU A 317 5.93 -7.79 24.33
CA GLU A 317 7.36 -7.80 24.01
C GLU A 317 8.09 -8.94 24.72
N SER A 318 7.88 -9.11 26.04
CA SER A 318 8.52 -10.18 26.81
C SER A 318 8.19 -11.57 26.26
N ILE A 319 6.95 -11.77 25.82
CA ILE A 319 6.53 -13.01 25.16
C ILE A 319 7.25 -13.16 23.81
N LEU A 320 7.26 -12.12 22.97
CA LEU A 320 7.94 -12.15 21.67
C LEU A 320 9.44 -12.45 21.78
N LEU A 321 10.11 -11.86 22.76
CA LEU A 321 11.53 -12.11 23.04
C LEU A 321 11.76 -13.57 23.45
N THR A 322 10.88 -14.13 24.28
CA THR A 322 10.92 -15.54 24.68
C THR A 322 10.75 -16.45 23.47
N LEU A 323 9.76 -16.18 22.61
CA LEU A 323 9.49 -16.94 21.39
C LEU A 323 10.65 -16.91 20.40
N ALA A 324 11.39 -15.79 20.36
CA ALA A 324 12.56 -15.59 19.50
C ALA A 324 13.90 -16.03 20.14
N ASN A 325 13.88 -16.56 21.37
CA ASN A 325 15.06 -16.88 22.17
C ASN A 325 16.03 -15.69 22.37
N ILE A 326 15.49 -14.48 22.49
CA ILE A 326 16.25 -13.25 22.77
C ILE A 326 16.25 -13.03 24.28
N LYS A 327 17.44 -12.82 24.86
CA LYS A 327 17.65 -12.56 26.29
C LYS A 327 17.63 -11.08 26.63
#